data_AF-A0A2S5LKU7-F1
#
_entry.id   AF-A0A2S5LKU7-F1
#
_cell.length_a   1.000
_cell.length_b   1.000
_cell.length_c   1.000
_cell.angle_alpha   90.00
_cell.angle_beta   90.00
_cell.angle_gamma   90.00
#
_symmetry.space_group_name_H-M   'P 1'
#
loop_
_entity.id
_entity.type
_entity.pdbx_description
1 polymer ?
#
loop_
_entity_poly.entity_id
_entity_poly.type
_entity_poly.pdbx_seq_one_letter_code
_entity_poly.pdbx_strand_id
1 'polypeptide(L)' 'TFVVDPGNVIQHIYATNLDVGRAPDDTLRVLDALQTGALCPCSRPVGGDTLIPAA' A
#
# COMPACT_ATOMS: atom_id res chain seq x y z
N THR A 1 -10.79 -5.09 0.29
CA THR A 1 -10.34 -3.80 0.85
C THR A 1 -9.91 -2.93 -0.30
N PHE A 2 -10.48 -1.74 -0.41
CA PHE A 2 -10.11 -0.75 -1.40
C PHE A 2 -9.50 0.43 -0.66
N VAL A 3 -8.35 0.91 -1.11
CA VAL A 3 -7.79 2.20 -0.66
C VAL A 3 -8.06 3.20 -1.77
N VAL A 4 -8.83 4.23 -1.44
CA VAL A 4 -9.29 5.25 -2.38
C VAL A 4 -8.76 6.60 -1.91
N ASP A 5 -8.21 7.37 -2.83
CA ASP A 5 -7.68 8.71 -2.54
C ASP A 5 -8.80 9.78 -2.52
N PRO A 6 -8.51 11.04 -2.10
CA PRO A 6 -9.50 12.11 -2.11
C PRO A 6 -10.03 12.48 -3.51
N GLY A 7 -9.37 12.06 -4.59
CA GLY A 7 -9.82 12.21 -5.97
C GLY A 7 -10.80 11.13 -6.42
N ASN A 8 -11.19 10.22 -5.52
CA ASN A 8 -12.00 9.03 -5.80
C ASN A 8 -11.34 8.03 -6.75
N VAL A 9 -10.01 8.00 -6.81
CA VAL A 9 -9.24 7.03 -7.58
C VAL A 9 -8.83 5.86 -6.68
N ILE A 10 -9.04 4.63 -7.16
CA ILE A 10 -8.63 3.42 -6.44
C ILE A 10 -7.12 3.23 -6.59
N GLN A 11 -6.40 3.32 -5.48
CA GLN A 11 -4.94 3.18 -5.44
C GLN A 11 -4.50 1.75 -5.08
N HIS A 12 -5.34 0.98 -4.40
CA HIS A 12 -5.03 -0.40 -4.02
C HIS A 12 -6.29 -1.25 -3.87
N ILE A 13 -6.19 -2.52 -4.27
CA ILE A 13 -7.23 -3.53 -4.15
C ILE A 13 -6.64 -4.76 -3.48
N TYR A 14 -7.28 -5.19 -2.38
CA TYR A 14 -6.96 -6.44 -1.72
C TYR A 14 -8.22 -7.29 -1.55
N ALA A 15 -8.25 -8.43 -2.22
CA ALA A 15 -9.33 -9.40 -2.17
C ALA A 15 -8.81 -10.76 -1.71
N THR A 16 -9.57 -11.41 -0.84
CA THR A 16 -9.36 -12.79 -0.40
C THR A 16 -10.69 -13.52 -0.52
N ASN A 17 -10.65 -14.86 -0.61
CA ASN A 17 -11.86 -15.68 -0.59
C ASN A 17 -12.49 -15.69 0.83
N LEU A 18 -13.72 -16.18 0.96
CA LEU A 18 -14.51 -16.12 2.20
C LEU A 18 -13.79 -16.74 3.41
N ASP A 19 -13.03 -17.81 3.19
CA ASP A 19 -12.35 -18.55 4.26
C ASP A 19 -10.96 -18.01 4.63
N VAL A 20 -10.51 -16.95 3.95
CA VAL A 20 -9.16 -16.41 4.12
C VAL A 20 -9.22 -14.98 4.66
N GLY A 21 -8.73 -14.83 5.88
CA GLY A 21 -8.57 -13.53 6.53
C GLY A 21 -7.57 -12.63 5.78
N ARG A 22 -7.77 -11.31 5.92
CA ARG A 22 -6.85 -10.29 5.41
C ARG A 22 -5.95 -9.80 6.55
N ALA A 23 -4.75 -9.33 6.22
CA ALA A 23 -3.84 -8.71 7.16
C ALA A 23 -4.09 -7.18 7.26
N PRO A 24 -4.51 -6.63 8.42
CA PRO A 24 -4.66 -5.19 8.60
C PRO A 24 -3.33 -4.44 8.46
N ASP A 25 -2.25 -5.02 8.96
CA ASP A 25 -0.91 -4.42 8.91
C ASP A 25 -0.44 -4.18 7.47
N ASP A 26 -0.78 -5.08 6.54
CA ASP A 26 -0.47 -4.90 5.13
C ASP A 26 -1.25 -3.72 4.52
N THR A 27 -2.51 -3.53 4.94
CA THR A 27 -3.30 -2.37 4.50
C THR A 27 -2.71 -1.06 5.03
N LEU A 28 -2.27 -1.02 6.29
CA LEU A 28 -1.61 0.16 6.88
C LEU A 28 -0.27 0.45 6.21
N ARG A 29 0.51 -0.60 5.91
CA ARG A 29 1.77 -0.51 5.18
C ARG A 29 1.60 0.08 3.79
N VAL A 30 0.58 -0.37 3.06
CA VAL A 30 0.25 0.16 1.73
C VAL A 30 -0.24 1.60 1.82
N LEU A 31 -1.09 1.93 2.81
CA LEU A 31 -1.56 3.30 3.02
C LEU A 31 -0.39 4.26 3.28
N ASP A 32 0.54 3.90 4.17
CA ASP A 32 1.74 4.68 4.45
C ASP A 32 2.61 4.86 3.20
N ALA A 33 2.86 3.79 2.45
CA ALA A 33 3.62 3.85 1.20
C ALA A 33 2.97 4.79 0.17
N LEU A 34 1.64 4.74 0.00
CA LEU A 34 0.90 5.62 -0.91
C LEU A 34 1.00 7.10 -0.51
N GLN A 35 1.16 7.41 0.77
CA GLN A 35 1.31 8.79 1.26
C GLN A 35 2.71 9.37 1.02
N THR A 36 3.73 8.55 0.74
CA THR A 36 5.11 9.04 0.51
C THR A 36 5.28 9.79 -0.81
N GLY A 37 4.45 9.47 -1.82
CA GLY A 37 4.61 9.99 -3.19
C GLY A 37 5.87 9.50 -3.91
N ALA A 38 6.63 8.57 -3.32
CA ALA A 38 7.88 8.02 -3.86
C ALA A 38 7.74 6.53 -4.21
N LEU A 39 8.71 6.00 -4.95
CA LEU A 39 8.79 4.56 -5.20
C LEU A 39 9.11 3.83 -3.90
N CYS A 40 8.28 2.87 -3.51
CA CYS A 40 8.48 2.09 -2.29
C CYS A 40 8.91 0.65 -2.65
N PRO A 41 9.91 0.06 -1.95
CA PRO A 41 10.31 -1.31 -2.18
C PRO A 41 9.24 -2.32 -1.73
N CYS A 42 9.33 -3.56 -2.25
CA CYS A 42 8.48 -4.66 -1.83
C CYS A 42 8.57 -4.90 -0.32
N SER A 43 7.42 -5.16 0.32
CA SER A 43 7.32 -5.41 1.76
C SER A 43 7.95 -4.32 2.65
N ARG A 44 8.07 -3.09 2.16
CA ARG A 44 8.54 -1.94 2.95
C ARG A 44 7.72 -1.79 4.23
N PRO A 45 8.30 -1.82 5.43
CA PRO A 45 7.56 -1.59 6.68
C PRO A 45 7.07 -0.14 6.75
N VAL A 46 6.08 0.15 7.61
CA VAL A 46 5.63 1.53 7.87
C VAL A 46 6.82 2.38 8.30
N GLY A 47 6.99 3.55 7.68
CA GLY A 47 8.14 4.42 7.90
C GLY A 47 9.48 3.93 7.34
N GLY A 48 9.51 2.84 6.55
CA GLY A 48 10.73 2.37 5.89
C GLY A 48 11.23 3.26 4.75
N ASP A 49 12.41 2.95 4.22
CA ASP A 49 13.06 3.72 3.16
C ASP A 49 12.33 3.63 1.81
N THR A 50 12.52 4.66 0.99
CA THR A 50 12.02 4.76 -0.39
C THR A 50 13.15 4.52 -1.39
N LEU A 51 12.79 4.11 -2.60
CA LEU A 51 13.72 3.91 -3.71
C LEU A 51 13.97 5.21 -4.46
N ILE A 52 15.23 5.41 -4.87
CA ILE A 52 15.62 6.46 -5.81
C ILE A 52 15.63 5.84 -7.21
N PRO A 53 14.88 6.38 -8.19
CA PRO A 53 14.89 5.88 -9.55
C PRO A 53 16.32 5.89 -10.12
N ALA A 54 16.75 4.77 -10.71
CA ALA A 54 17.95 4.79 -11.55
C ALA A 54 17.65 5.62 -12.80
N ALA A 55 18.54 6.58 -13.10
CA ALA A 55 18.45 7.47 -14.26
C ALA A 55 18.57 6.71 -15.59
#